data_AF-A0A2E8LG68-F1
#
_entry.id   AF-A0A2E8LG68-F1
#
_cell.length_a   1.000
_cell.length_b   1.000
_cell.length_c   1.000
_cell.angle_alpha   90.00
_cell.angle_beta   90.00
_cell.angle_gamma   90.00
#
_symmetry.space_group_name_H-M   'P 1'
#
loop_
_entity.id
_entity.type
_entity.pdbx_description
1 polymer ?
#
loop_
_entity_poly.entity_id
_entity_poly.type
_entity_poly.pdbx_seq_one_letter_code
_entity_poly.pdbx_strand_id
1 'polypeptide(L)'
;MSDLLHLSLSTAPDAIYDATDECGGVVVDELLNVETLTSLAAELRPYLEVCASSTNAFAGFRTKRIGTLIASPTSRQLATHALPTSASSQYLAPYCDHH
;
A
#
# COMPACT_ATOMS: atom_id res chain seq x y z
N MET A 1 -13.45 -18.04 5.56
CA MET A 1 -12.63 -16.81 5.49
C MET A 1 -11.39 -17.11 6.31
N SER A 2 -10.22 -17.13 5.67
CA SER A 2 -8.97 -17.13 6.43
C SER A 2 -8.76 -15.71 6.95
N ASP A 3 -8.43 -15.58 8.23
CA ASP A 3 -8.02 -14.30 8.78
C ASP A 3 -6.69 -13.89 8.13
N LEU A 4 -6.53 -12.59 7.87
CA LEU A 4 -5.26 -12.07 7.36
C LEU A 4 -4.18 -12.21 8.44
N LEU A 5 -3.00 -12.67 8.05
CA LEU A 5 -1.85 -12.73 8.94
C LEU A 5 -1.38 -11.31 9.27
N HIS A 6 -1.03 -11.09 10.54
CA HIS A 6 -0.43 -9.86 11.03
C HIS A 6 1.06 -10.12 11.30
N LEU A 7 1.92 -9.29 10.71
CA LEU A 7 3.37 -9.35 10.86
C LEU A 7 3.89 -8.07 11.49
N SER A 8 4.91 -8.21 12.36
CA SER A 8 5.63 -7.07 12.91
C SER A 8 6.56 -6.44 11.86
N LEU A 9 6.90 -5.16 12.03
CA LEU A 9 7.89 -4.45 11.22
C LEU A 9 9.26 -5.14 11.16
N SER A 10 9.64 -5.90 12.20
CA SER A 10 10.92 -6.63 12.26
C SER A 10 10.94 -7.91 11.44
N THR A 11 9.82 -8.27 10.81
CA THR A 11 9.69 -9.50 10.03
C THR A 11 10.51 -9.44 8.75
N ALA A 12 11.14 -10.56 8.39
CA ALA A 12 11.90 -10.66 7.14
C ALA A 12 10.97 -10.57 5.90
N PRO A 13 11.45 -10.01 4.77
CA PRO A 13 10.68 -9.95 3.53
C PRO A 13 10.13 -11.31 3.07
N ASP A 14 10.89 -12.40 3.29
CA ASP A 14 10.50 -13.76 2.90
C ASP A 14 9.18 -14.18 3.56
N ALA A 15 8.95 -13.82 4.83
CA ALA A 15 7.70 -14.14 5.52
C ALA A 15 6.51 -13.30 5.01
N ILE A 16 6.76 -12.12 4.42
CA ILE A 16 5.72 -11.34 3.71
C ILE A 16 5.38 -12.04 2.40
N TYR A 17 6.38 -12.54 1.68
CA TYR A 17 6.20 -13.32 0.46
C TYR A 17 5.39 -14.59 0.74
N ASP A 18 5.82 -15.42 1.69
CA ASP A 18 5.16 -16.69 2.05
C ASP A 18 3.69 -16.46 2.45
N ALA A 19 3.44 -15.47 3.32
CA ALA A 19 2.09 -15.12 3.73
C ALA A 19 1.22 -14.63 2.56
N THR A 20 1.80 -13.89 1.61
CA THR A 20 1.08 -13.39 0.44
C THR A 20 0.76 -14.51 -0.54
N ASP A 21 1.68 -15.45 -0.76
CA ASP A 21 1.49 -16.61 -1.64
C ASP A 21 0.43 -17.59 -1.07
N GLU A 22 0.47 -17.85 0.24
CA GLU A 22 -0.47 -18.77 0.90
C GLU A 22 -1.85 -18.15 1.16
N CYS A 23 -1.91 -16.91 1.65
CA CYS A 23 -3.15 -16.29 2.14
C CYS A 23 -3.74 -15.25 1.17
N GLY A 24 -3.04 -14.91 0.09
CA GLY A 24 -3.44 -13.86 -0.85
C GLY A 24 -3.30 -12.43 -0.29
N GLY A 25 -2.74 -12.27 0.92
CA GLY A 25 -2.50 -10.97 1.54
C GLY A 25 -2.04 -11.06 2.99
N VAL A 26 -1.41 -9.98 3.46
CA VAL A 26 -0.84 -9.87 4.82
C VAL A 26 -0.92 -8.42 5.31
N VAL A 27 -1.07 -8.25 6.62
CA VAL A 27 -1.04 -6.95 7.30
C VAL A 27 0.32 -6.78 7.96
N VAL A 28 1.03 -5.69 7.68
CA VAL A 28 2.26 -5.30 8.39
C VAL A 28 1.90 -4.22 9.38
N ASP A 29 1.95 -4.55 10.67
CA ASP A 29 1.60 -3.64 11.74
C ASP A 29 2.64 -2.52 11.88
N GLU A 30 2.16 -1.31 12.17
CA GLU A 30 2.98 -0.13 12.47
C GLU A 30 4.03 0.22 11.40
N LEU A 31 3.78 -0.13 10.12
CA LEU A 31 4.69 0.16 9.02
C LEU A 31 5.04 1.65 8.89
N LEU A 32 4.05 2.52 9.13
CA LEU A 32 4.19 3.96 9.03
C LEU A 32 4.01 4.59 10.42
N ASN A 33 4.93 5.47 10.79
CA ASN A 33 4.79 6.25 12.01
C ASN A 33 3.69 7.32 11.88
N VAL A 34 3.20 7.81 13.02
CA VAL A 34 2.10 8.79 13.10
C VAL A 34 2.43 10.10 12.38
N GLU A 35 3.68 10.53 12.39
CA GLU A 35 4.13 11.75 11.70
C GLU A 35 3.97 11.61 10.19
N THR A 36 4.42 10.49 9.61
CA THR A 36 4.29 10.19 8.18
C THR A 36 2.82 10.14 7.76
N LEU A 37 1.97 9.49 8.56
CA LEU A 37 0.53 9.45 8.32
C LEU A 37 -0.11 10.85 8.37
N THR A 38 0.33 11.69 9.31
CA THR A 38 -0.17 13.06 9.47
C THR A 38 0.22 13.93 8.28
N SER A 39 1.49 13.87 7.86
CA SER A 39 1.99 14.59 6.68
C SER A 39 1.27 14.16 5.41
N LEU A 40 1.13 12.84 5.19
CA LEU A 40 0.40 12.31 4.04
C LEU A 40 -1.06 12.78 4.03
N ALA A 41 -1.75 12.71 5.18
CA ALA A 41 -3.14 13.17 5.28
C ALA A 41 -3.27 14.68 5.00
N ALA A 42 -2.36 15.50 5.51
CA ALA A 42 -2.35 16.94 5.26
C ALA A 42 -2.10 17.27 3.79
N GLU A 43 -1.15 16.59 3.14
CA GLU A 43 -0.82 16.77 1.72
C GLU A 43 -1.99 16.37 0.81
N LEU A 44 -2.71 15.30 1.14
CA LEU A 44 -3.79 14.77 0.29
C LEU A 44 -5.16 15.42 0.52
N ARG A 45 -5.39 16.01 1.71
CA ARG A 45 -6.69 16.57 2.10
C ARG A 45 -7.26 17.60 1.13
N PRO A 46 -6.50 18.60 0.62
CA PRO A 46 -7.05 19.57 -0.33
C PRO A 46 -7.63 18.91 -1.60
N TYR A 47 -7.02 17.83 -2.06
CA TYR A 47 -7.46 17.10 -3.24
C TYR A 47 -8.70 16.22 -2.95
N LEU A 48 -8.76 15.62 -1.75
CA LEU A 48 -9.91 14.85 -1.31
C LEU A 48 -11.16 15.72 -1.09
N GLU A 49 -10.98 16.95 -0.62
CA GLU A 49 -12.09 17.88 -0.38
C GLU A 49 -12.80 18.25 -1.68
N VAL A 50 -12.04 18.55 -2.74
CA VAL A 50 -12.59 18.91 -4.06
C VAL A 50 -12.96 17.71 -4.94
N CYS A 51 -12.50 16.50 -4.59
CA CYS A 51 -12.81 15.28 -5.34
C CYS A 51 -14.32 14.94 -5.24
N ALA A 52 -14.95 14.72 -6.40
CA ALA A 52 -16.32 14.26 -6.49
C ALA A 52 -16.43 12.77 -6.10
N SER A 53 -17.58 12.37 -5.57
CA SER A 53 -17.84 10.94 -5.34
C SER A 53 -18.02 10.21 -6.66
N SER A 54 -17.69 8.92 -6.68
CA SER A 54 -17.93 8.06 -7.84
C SER A 54 -19.43 8.01 -8.21
N THR A 55 -19.70 7.88 -9.50
CA THR A 55 -21.06 7.86 -10.07
C THR A 55 -21.54 6.46 -10.46
N ASN A 56 -20.78 5.41 -10.16
CA ASN A 56 -21.14 4.04 -10.51
C ASN A 56 -21.02 3.07 -9.33
N ALA A 57 -21.70 1.94 -9.47
CA ALA A 57 -21.77 0.90 -8.45
C ALA A 57 -20.42 0.20 -8.23
N PHE A 58 -19.59 0.08 -9.27
CA PHE A 58 -18.29 -0.58 -9.18
C PHE A 58 -17.33 0.17 -8.24
N ALA A 59 -17.22 1.49 -8.39
CA ALA A 59 -16.35 2.30 -7.54
C ALA A 59 -17.03 2.78 -6.24
N GLY A 60 -18.35 2.61 -6.13
CA GLY A 60 -19.16 2.95 -4.96
C GLY A 60 -19.60 4.41 -4.94
N PHE A 61 -20.89 4.67 -4.74
CA PHE A 61 -21.48 6.02 -4.86
C PHE A 61 -21.05 7.03 -3.78
N ARG A 62 -20.36 6.57 -2.73
CA ARG A 62 -19.86 7.41 -1.63
C ARG A 62 -18.33 7.41 -1.53
N THR A 63 -17.65 6.80 -2.48
CA THR A 63 -16.19 6.69 -2.50
C THR A 63 -15.58 7.85 -3.27
N LYS A 64 -14.57 8.50 -2.70
CA LYS A 64 -13.71 9.46 -3.39
C LYS A 64 -12.40 8.78 -3.79
N ARG A 65 -11.88 9.10 -4.98
CA ARG A 65 -10.62 8.55 -5.50
C ARG A 65 -9.78 9.67 -6.10
N ILE A 66 -8.54 9.79 -5.63
CA ILE A 66 -7.55 10.71 -6.20
C ILE A 66 -6.35 9.89 -6.70
N GLY A 67 -5.82 10.26 -7.86
CA GLY A 67 -4.66 9.63 -8.49
C GLY A 67 -3.43 10.52 -8.42
N THR A 68 -2.37 10.12 -9.11
CA THR A 68 -1.13 10.92 -9.24
C THR A 68 -0.52 11.29 -7.89
N LEU A 69 -0.63 10.38 -6.90
CA LEU A 69 -0.13 10.61 -5.56
C LEU A 69 1.37 10.88 -5.51
N ILE A 70 2.12 10.44 -6.53
CA ILE A 70 3.55 10.75 -6.71
C ILE A 70 3.86 12.26 -6.75
N ALA A 71 2.87 13.13 -6.91
CA ALA A 71 3.04 14.58 -6.75
C ALA A 71 3.29 14.98 -5.27
N SER A 72 2.79 14.22 -4.30
CA SER A 72 3.01 14.41 -2.86
C SER A 72 4.43 13.93 -2.46
N PRO A 73 5.22 14.74 -1.73
CA PRO A 73 6.55 14.34 -1.26
C PRO A 73 6.52 13.06 -0.42
N THR A 74 5.58 12.98 0.53
CA THR A 74 5.45 11.81 1.40
C THR A 74 5.13 10.56 0.57
N SER A 75 4.20 10.65 -0.39
CA SER A 75 3.85 9.53 -1.27
C SER A 75 5.04 9.05 -2.13
N ARG A 76 5.91 9.96 -2.62
CA ARG A 76 7.12 9.56 -3.36
C ARG A 76 8.07 8.75 -2.52
N GLN A 77 8.30 9.18 -1.28
CA GLN A 77 9.15 8.44 -0.36
C GLN A 77 8.56 7.04 -0.10
N LEU A 78 7.25 6.95 0.18
CA LEU A 78 6.56 5.70 0.46
C LEU A 78 6.59 4.72 -0.73
N ALA A 79 6.50 5.21 -1.96
CA ALA A 79 6.60 4.38 -3.17
C ALA A 79 7.94 3.62 -3.30
N THR A 80 8.96 4.06 -2.57
CA THR A 80 10.30 3.45 -2.54
C THR A 80 10.60 2.71 -1.23
N HIS A 81 9.60 2.50 -0.37
CA HIS A 81 9.82 1.83 0.91
C HIS A 81 10.41 0.42 0.71
N ALA A 82 11.52 0.12 1.38
CA ALA A 82 12.31 -1.08 1.14
C ALA A 82 11.49 -2.36 1.37
N LEU A 83 10.80 -2.46 2.52
CA LEU A 83 10.07 -3.69 2.90
C LEU A 83 9.05 -4.18 1.84
N PRO A 84 8.03 -3.40 1.42
CA PRO A 84 7.08 -3.85 0.42
C PRO A 84 7.71 -3.98 -0.97
N THR A 85 8.69 -3.14 -1.32
CA THR A 85 9.37 -3.23 -2.63
C THR A 85 10.21 -4.50 -2.74
N SER A 86 10.91 -4.89 -1.68
CA SER A 86 11.69 -6.14 -1.61
C SER A 86 10.79 -7.37 -1.68
N ALA A 87 9.71 -7.41 -0.88
CA ALA A 87 8.74 -8.51 -0.95
C ALA A 87 8.07 -8.61 -2.33
N SER A 88 7.70 -7.49 -2.94
CA SER A 88 7.16 -7.45 -4.30
C SER A 88 8.18 -7.94 -5.34
N SER A 89 9.45 -7.57 -5.18
CA SER A 89 10.52 -8.01 -6.08
C SER A 89 10.71 -9.52 -6.01
N GLN A 90 10.69 -10.11 -4.80
CA GLN A 90 10.76 -11.57 -4.63
C GLN A 90 9.54 -12.27 -5.23
N TYR A 91 8.33 -11.76 -4.96
CA TYR A 91 7.09 -12.32 -5.48
C TYR A 91 7.01 -12.31 -7.01
N LEU A 92 7.44 -11.22 -7.64
CA LEU A 92 7.38 -11.05 -9.08
C LEU A 92 8.56 -11.67 -9.83
N ALA A 93 9.68 -11.96 -9.14
CA ALA A 93 10.91 -12.43 -9.77
C ALA A 93 10.69 -13.63 -10.71
N PRO A 94 9.99 -14.72 -10.32
CA PRO A 94 9.76 -15.89 -11.19
C PRO A 94 9.03 -15.60 -12.51
N TYR A 95 8.38 -14.44 -12.62
CA TYR A 95 7.56 -14.03 -13.77
C TYR A 95 8.22 -12.93 -14.61
N CYS A 96 9.44 -12.51 -14.26
CA CYS A 96 10.20 -11.53 -15.04
C CYS A 96 11.00 -12.22 -16.16
N ASP A 97 11.23 -11.52 -17.27
CA ASP A 97 11.90 -12.06 -18.47
C ASP A 97 13.39 -12.49 -18.29
N HIS A 98 13.95 -12.40 -17.08
CA HIS A 98 15.37 -12.62 -16.81
C HIS A 98 15.65 -13.42 -15.51
N HIS A 99 15.24 -14.69 -15.49
CA HIS A 99 15.81 -15.69 -14.57
C HIS A 99 16.83 -16.59 -15.27
#